data_AF-A0A177L431-F1
#
_entry.id   AF-A0A177L431-F1
#
_cell.length_a   1.000
_cell.length_b   1.000
_cell.length_c   1.000
_cell.angle_alpha   90.00
_cell.angle_beta   90.00
_cell.angle_gamma   90.00
#
_symmetry.space_group_name_H-M   'P 1'
#
loop_
_entity.id
_entity.type
_entity.pdbx_description
1 polymer ?
#
loop_
_entity_poly.entity_id
_entity_poly.type
_entity_poly.pdbx_seq_one_letter_code
_entity_poly.pdbx_strand_id
1 'polypeptide(L)'
;MNEHLLEILTREIVASLSVERRQLYQFIVHLEDELAQQAETSDHFLSLLVKHAPHEQAAKHFNRSHGETIKLMKEIEKEIDEKLQLKIKKAKWIDCTKIIAKKRGRNSQKTSLYLFVI
;
A
#
# COMPACT_ATOMS: atom_id res chain seq x y z
N MET A 1 -6.41 -8.96 9.27
CA MET A 1 -5.09 -8.29 9.19
C MET A 1 -5.35 -6.82 9.43
N ASN A 2 -4.59 -6.14 10.27
CA ASN A 2 -4.93 -4.76 10.67
C ASN A 2 -4.70 -3.80 9.47
N GLU A 3 -5.74 -3.13 8.98
CA GLU A 3 -5.70 -2.31 7.76
C GLU A 3 -4.65 -1.20 7.85
N HIS A 4 -4.53 -0.57 9.02
CA HIS A 4 -3.51 0.44 9.29
C HIS A 4 -2.07 -0.11 9.19
N LEU A 5 -1.85 -1.37 9.55
CA LEU A 5 -0.54 -2.01 9.41
C LEU A 5 -0.21 -2.25 7.95
N LEU A 6 -1.20 -2.66 7.15
CA LEU A 6 -1.02 -2.81 5.71
C LEU A 6 -0.63 -1.47 5.09
N GLU A 7 -1.34 -0.39 5.46
CA GLU A 7 -1.09 0.95 4.95
C GLU A 7 0.32 1.45 5.29
N ILE A 8 0.78 1.26 6.54
CA ILE A 8 2.14 1.64 6.95
C ILE A 8 3.20 0.87 6.16
N LEU A 9 3.01 -0.46 6.02
CA LEU A 9 3.95 -1.31 5.28
C LEU A 9 3.99 -0.92 3.79
N THR A 10 2.83 -0.69 3.18
CA THR A 10 2.74 -0.25 1.78
C THR A 10 3.42 1.10 1.57
N ARG A 11 3.20 2.09 2.45
CA ARG A 11 3.88 3.40 2.37
C ARG A 11 5.40 3.27 2.47
N GLU A 12 5.89 2.43 3.37
CA GLU A 12 7.33 2.18 3.53
C GLU A 12 7.93 1.46 2.31
N ILE A 13 7.21 0.48 1.76
CA ILE A 13 7.62 -0.25 0.56
C ILE A 13 7.65 0.70 -0.65
N VAL A 14 6.65 1.55 -0.81
CA VAL A 14 6.60 2.58 -1.86
C VAL A 14 7.76 3.59 -1.69
N ALA A 15 8.10 3.94 -0.46
CA ALA A 15 9.27 4.79 -0.18
C ALA A 15 10.61 4.10 -0.50
N SER A 16 10.65 2.76 -0.47
CA SER A 16 11.83 1.96 -0.84
C SER A 16 12.01 1.75 -2.35
N LEU A 17 11.02 2.11 -3.16
CA LEU A 17 11.12 2.05 -4.63
C LEU A 17 12.08 3.12 -5.15
N SER A 18 12.61 2.93 -6.35
CA SER A 18 13.39 3.97 -7.03
C SER A 18 12.54 5.21 -7.28
N VAL A 19 13.18 6.39 -7.29
CA VAL A 19 12.49 7.69 -7.40
C VAL A 19 11.57 7.74 -8.62
N GLU A 20 12.04 7.27 -9.77
CA GLU A 20 11.23 7.22 -11.01
C GLU A 20 10.00 6.32 -10.88
N ARG A 21 10.17 5.12 -10.30
CA ARG A 21 9.07 4.16 -10.10
C ARG A 21 8.03 4.70 -9.12
N ARG A 22 8.50 5.27 -8.02
CA ARG A 22 7.65 5.90 -7.01
C ARG A 22 6.86 7.06 -7.59
N GLN A 23 7.49 7.93 -8.37
CA GLN A 23 6.80 9.06 -9.02
C GLN A 23 5.72 8.59 -9.98
N LEU A 24 6.01 7.58 -10.80
CA LEU A 24 5.02 7.01 -11.72
C LEU A 24 3.83 6.42 -10.96
N TYR A 25 4.09 5.58 -9.96
CA TYR A 25 3.06 4.95 -9.15
C TYR A 25 2.20 5.99 -8.42
N GLN A 26 2.82 6.98 -7.77
CA GLN A 26 2.10 8.04 -7.08
C GLN A 26 1.28 8.91 -8.03
N PHE A 27 1.77 9.17 -9.24
CA PHE A 27 1.03 9.92 -10.24
C PHE A 27 -0.23 9.19 -10.70
N ILE A 28 -0.12 7.88 -10.99
CA ILE A 28 -1.27 7.06 -11.38
C ILE A 28 -2.27 6.95 -10.23
N VAL A 29 -1.80 6.62 -9.02
CA VAL A 29 -2.67 6.50 -7.83
C VAL A 29 -3.37 7.83 -7.53
N HIS A 30 -2.69 8.97 -7.69
CA HIS A 30 -3.32 10.26 -7.49
C HIS A 30 -4.44 10.53 -8.49
N LEU A 31 -4.23 10.22 -9.78
CA LEU A 31 -5.27 10.32 -10.79
C LEU A 31 -6.44 9.37 -10.49
N GLU A 32 -6.15 8.15 -10.07
CA GLU A 32 -7.18 7.18 -9.66
C GLU A 32 -7.97 7.67 -8.45
N ASP A 33 -7.31 8.25 -7.44
CA ASP A 33 -7.95 8.86 -6.27
C ASP A 33 -8.84 10.05 -6.66
N GLU A 34 -8.40 10.91 -7.58
CA GLU A 34 -9.23 12.02 -8.08
C GLU A 34 -10.48 11.50 -8.81
N LEU A 35 -10.34 10.45 -9.63
CA LEU A 35 -11.47 9.81 -10.29
C LEU A 35 -12.39 9.10 -9.29
N ALA A 36 -11.83 8.50 -8.24
CA ALA A 36 -12.59 7.86 -7.17
C ALA A 36 -13.38 8.87 -6.35
N GLN A 37 -12.83 10.06 -6.08
CA GLN A 37 -13.55 11.16 -5.41
C GLN A 37 -14.71 11.69 -6.25
N GLN A 38 -14.60 11.65 -7.57
CA GLN A 38 -15.67 12.05 -8.49
C GLN A 38 -16.72 10.96 -8.71
N ALA A 39 -16.39 9.70 -8.41
CA ALA A 39 -17.26 8.57 -8.60
C ALA A 39 -18.18 8.34 -7.40
N GLU A 40 -19.49 8.43 -7.62
CA GLU A 40 -20.49 8.06 -6.60
C GLU A 40 -20.63 6.54 -6.43
N THR A 41 -20.28 5.75 -7.44
CA THR A 41 -20.41 4.28 -7.44
C THR A 41 -19.24 3.59 -8.14
N SER A 42 -18.99 2.33 -7.82
CA SER A 42 -17.89 1.55 -8.42
C SER A 42 -18.02 1.41 -9.94
N ASP A 43 -19.24 1.29 -10.47
CA ASP A 43 -19.50 1.27 -11.92
C ASP A 43 -19.18 2.62 -12.59
N HIS A 44 -19.47 3.71 -11.90
CA HIS A 44 -19.12 5.06 -12.36
C HIS A 44 -17.60 5.26 -12.34
N PHE A 45 -16.90 4.75 -11.32
CA PHE A 45 -15.45 4.77 -11.24
C PHE A 45 -14.79 4.00 -12.38
N LEU A 46 -15.28 2.79 -12.69
CA LEU A 46 -14.81 1.99 -13.83
C LEU A 46 -15.02 2.73 -15.16
N SER A 47 -16.16 3.39 -15.32
CA SER A 47 -16.45 4.20 -16.51
C SER A 47 -15.50 5.40 -16.65
N LEU A 48 -15.18 6.05 -15.52
CA LEU A 48 -14.23 7.17 -15.47
C LEU A 48 -12.79 6.71 -15.75
N LEU A 49 -12.39 5.55 -15.25
CA LEU A 49 -11.08 4.94 -15.54
C LEU A 49 -10.89 4.67 -17.03
N VAL A 50 -11.90 4.10 -17.69
CA VAL A 50 -11.87 3.84 -19.13
C VAL A 50 -11.84 5.16 -19.93
N LYS A 51 -12.57 6.17 -19.48
CA LYS A 51 -12.69 7.45 -20.18
C LYS A 51 -11.44 8.34 -20.04
N HIS A 52 -10.84 8.39 -18.86
CA HIS A 52 -9.68 9.23 -18.59
C HIS A 52 -8.34 8.51 -18.81
N ALA A 53 -8.35 7.17 -18.81
CA ALA A 53 -7.18 6.32 -19.05
C ALA A 53 -5.94 6.82 -18.29
N PRO A 54 -5.91 6.75 -16.95
CA PRO A 54 -4.81 7.32 -16.16
C PRO A 54 -3.44 6.76 -16.55
N HIS A 55 -3.37 5.52 -17.03
CA HIS A 55 -2.16 4.94 -17.61
C HIS A 55 -1.70 5.62 -18.92
N GLU A 56 -2.60 6.11 -19.76
CA GLU A 56 -2.25 6.91 -20.94
C GLU A 56 -1.80 8.32 -20.54
N GLN A 57 -2.44 8.93 -19.56
CA GLN A 57 -2.03 10.24 -19.03
C GLN A 57 -0.65 10.17 -18.41
N ALA A 58 -0.36 9.13 -17.62
CA ALA A 58 0.96 8.86 -17.08
C ALA A 58 1.98 8.63 -18.21
N ALA A 59 1.64 7.84 -19.24
CA ALA A 59 2.53 7.62 -20.38
C ALA A 59 2.91 8.95 -21.07
N LYS A 60 1.94 9.85 -21.29
CA LYS A 60 2.18 11.19 -21.84
C LYS A 60 3.04 12.05 -20.92
N HIS A 61 2.77 12.04 -19.62
CA HIS A 61 3.51 12.85 -18.63
C HIS A 61 4.97 12.41 -18.49
N PHE A 62 5.24 11.10 -18.52
CA PHE A 62 6.59 10.54 -18.41
C PHE A 62 7.27 10.35 -19.78
N ASN A 63 6.64 10.79 -20.87
CA ASN A 63 7.13 10.68 -22.24
C ASN A 63 7.49 9.22 -22.64
N ARG A 64 6.75 8.25 -22.11
CA ARG A 64 6.91 6.81 -22.34
C ARG A 64 5.78 6.26 -23.21
N SER A 65 5.98 5.10 -23.82
CA SER A 65 4.87 4.43 -24.49
C SER A 65 3.84 3.92 -23.47
N HIS A 66 2.57 3.84 -23.90
CA HIS A 66 1.50 3.30 -23.06
C HIS A 66 1.78 1.87 -22.60
N GLY A 67 2.31 1.03 -23.51
CA GLY A 67 2.69 -0.35 -23.20
C GLY A 67 3.82 -0.45 -22.16
N GLU A 68 4.84 0.40 -22.25
CA GLU A 68 5.90 0.45 -21.24
C GLU A 68 5.39 0.95 -19.88
N THR A 69 4.47 1.90 -19.88
CA THR A 69 3.86 2.44 -18.65
C THR A 69 3.05 1.37 -17.93
N ILE A 70 2.21 0.62 -18.65
CA ILE A 70 1.46 -0.52 -18.08
C ILE A 70 2.42 -1.59 -17.57
N LYS A 71 3.46 -1.92 -18.35
CA LYS A 71 4.44 -2.93 -17.93
C LYS A 71 5.16 -2.51 -16.66
N LEU A 72 5.61 -1.26 -16.60
CA LEU A 72 6.32 -0.71 -15.45
C LEU A 72 5.41 -0.65 -14.22
N MET A 73 4.13 -0.27 -14.38
CA MET A 73 3.15 -0.31 -13.29
C MET A 73 2.99 -1.73 -12.73
N LYS A 74 2.81 -2.73 -13.60
CA LYS A 74 2.75 -4.15 -13.19
C LYS A 74 4.02 -4.63 -12.49
N GLU A 75 5.18 -4.21 -12.95
CA GLU A 75 6.46 -4.52 -12.30
C GLU A 75 6.55 -3.90 -10.91
N ILE A 76 6.08 -2.65 -10.75
CA ILE A 76 6.03 -1.96 -9.46
C ILE A 76 5.06 -2.66 -8.51
N GLU A 77 3.84 -2.96 -8.95
CA GLU A 77 2.84 -3.69 -8.15
C GLU A 77 3.37 -5.04 -7.69
N LYS A 78 4.03 -5.77 -8.60
CA LYS A 78 4.65 -7.06 -8.26
C LYS A 78 5.77 -6.90 -7.23
N GLU A 79 6.63 -5.89 -7.38
CA GLU A 79 7.70 -5.62 -6.40
C GLU A 79 7.13 -5.24 -5.03
N ILE A 80 6.05 -4.44 -5.01
CA ILE A 80 5.35 -4.06 -3.79
C ILE A 80 4.78 -5.30 -3.11
N ASP A 81 4.07 -6.16 -3.85
CA ASP A 81 3.48 -7.39 -3.31
C ASP A 81 4.55 -8.35 -2.78
N GLU A 82 5.64 -8.58 -3.53
CA GLU A 82 6.74 -9.44 -3.08
C GLU A 82 7.37 -8.92 -1.78
N LYS A 83 7.65 -7.61 -1.70
CA LYS A 83 8.18 -6.98 -0.47
C LYS A 83 7.17 -7.05 0.68
N LEU A 84 5.88 -6.86 0.40
CA LEU A 84 4.82 -6.94 1.41
C LEU A 84 4.70 -8.35 1.97
N GLN A 85 4.69 -9.37 1.10
CA GLN A 85 4.67 -10.79 1.50
C GLN A 85 5.91 -11.16 2.31
N LEU A 86 7.09 -10.67 1.93
CA LEU A 86 8.31 -10.88 2.70
C LEU A 86 8.24 -10.22 4.09
N LYS A 87 7.73 -8.98 4.18
CA LYS A 87 7.54 -8.30 5.47
C LYS A 87 6.49 -8.99 6.33
N ILE A 88 5.38 -9.44 5.75
CA ILE A 88 4.35 -10.22 6.47
C ILE A 88 4.92 -11.54 6.98
N LYS A 89 5.73 -12.24 6.18
CA LYS A 89 6.39 -13.49 6.60
C LYS A 89 7.43 -13.26 7.70
N LYS A 90 8.17 -12.15 7.66
CA LYS A 90 9.16 -11.77 8.68
C LYS A 90 8.51 -11.21 9.95
N ALA A 91 7.35 -10.59 9.81
CA ALA A 91 6.60 -10.02 10.91
C ALA A 91 6.19 -11.11 11.91
N LYS A 92 6.91 -11.17 13.03
CA LYS A 92 6.54 -12.02 14.16
C LYS A 92 5.60 -11.23 15.06
N TRP A 93 4.36 -11.70 15.15
CA TRP A 93 3.43 -11.25 16.18
C TRP A 93 3.82 -11.91 17.49
N ILE A 94 4.47 -11.15 18.37
CA ILE A 94 4.82 -11.64 19.70
C ILE A 94 3.71 -11.21 20.65
N ASP A 95 2.99 -12.19 21.19
CA ASP A 95 2.06 -11.96 22.30
C ASP A 95 2.87 -11.67 23.58
N CYS A 96 2.95 -10.39 23.92
CA CYS A 96 3.65 -9.93 25.12
C CYS A 96 2.75 -9.86 26.35
N THR A 97 1.48 -10.29 26.24
CA THR A 97 0.50 -10.19 27.34
C THR A 97 1.02 -10.89 28.59
N LYS A 98 1.64 -12.07 28.46
CA LYS A 98 2.22 -12.82 29.60
C LYS A 98 3.47 -12.15 30.18
N ILE A 99 4.32 -11.57 29.34
CA ILE A 99 5.58 -10.92 29.76
C ILE A 99 5.27 -9.63 30.54
N ILE A 100 4.30 -8.84 30.05
CA ILE A 100 3.91 -7.57 30.65
C ILE A 100 2.99 -7.80 31.86
N ALA A 101 2.08 -8.78 31.84
CA ALA A 101 1.30 -9.15 33.03
C ALA A 101 2.18 -9.60 34.20
N LYS A 102 3.34 -10.21 33.92
CA LYS A 102 4.32 -10.58 34.96
C LYS A 102 5.09 -9.36 35.50
N LYS A 103 5.21 -8.28 34.73
CA LYS A 103 5.85 -7.00 35.13
C LYS A 103 4.89 -6.00 35.78
N ARG A 104 3.64 -5.91 35.33
CA ARG A 104 2.58 -5.10 35.95
C ARG A 104 1.88 -5.94 37.02
N GLY A 105 2.33 -5.83 38.27
CA GLY A 105 1.70 -6.50 39.40
C GLY A 105 0.18 -6.30 39.42
N ARG A 106 -0.56 -7.39 39.23
CA ARG A 106 -1.97 -7.72 39.54
C ARG A 106 -3.12 -6.71 39.36
N ASN A 107 -2.92 -5.46 38.92
CA ASN A 107 -3.94 -4.40 39.09
C ASN A 107 -4.28 -3.52 37.88
N SER A 108 -4.07 -3.95 36.62
CA SER A 108 -4.61 -3.19 35.47
C SER A 108 -5.38 -4.07 34.50
N GLN A 109 -6.56 -3.58 34.10
CA GLN A 109 -7.51 -4.13 33.13
C GLN A 109 -6.85 -4.94 32.01
N LYS A 110 -7.45 -6.09 31.69
CA LYS A 110 -7.06 -7.03 30.62
C LYS A 110 -6.91 -6.29 29.28
N THR A 111 -5.71 -5.79 29.01
CA THR A 111 -5.32 -5.21 27.72
C THR A 111 -4.31 -6.15 27.10
N SER A 112 -4.72 -6.86 26.04
CA SER A 112 -3.82 -7.71 25.26
C SER A 112 -2.84 -6.81 24.52
N LEU A 113 -1.55 -6.97 24.79
CA LEU A 113 -0.48 -6.17 24.19
C LEU A 113 0.32 -7.05 23.22
N TYR A 114 0.18 -6.74 21.93
CA TYR A 114 0.92 -7.39 20.86
C TYR A 114 2.11 -6.52 20.48
N LEU A 115 3.32 -7.09 20.49
CA LEU A 115 4.51 -6.42 20.00
C LEU A 115 4.75 -6.85 18.55
N PHE A 116 4.83 -5.87 17.67
CA PHE A 116 5.18 -6.04 16.28
C PHE A 116 6.66 -5.74 16.10
N VAL A 117 7.41 -6.69 15.53
CA VAL A 117 8.84 -6.55 15.23
C VAL A 117 9.01 -6.71 13.72
N ILE A 118 9.51 -5.66 13.05
CA ILE A 118 9.91 -5.62 11.63
C ILE A 118 11.41 -5.86 11.54
#